data_AF-A0A7V2NFG1-F1
#
_entry.id   AF-A0A7V2NFG1-F1
#
_cell.length_a   1.000
_cell.length_b   1.000
_cell.length_c   1.000
_cell.angle_alpha   90.00
_cell.angle_beta   90.00
_cell.angle_gamma   90.00
#
_symmetry.space_group_name_H-M   'P 1'
#
loop_
_entity.id
_entity.type
_entity.pdbx_description
1 polymer ?
#
loop_
_entity_poly.entity_id
_entity_poly.type
_entity_poly.pdbx_seq_one_letter_code
_entity_poly.pdbx_strand_id
1 'polypeptide(L)'
;TIMDHVARFAFKKYEDFRKTLDNFRNYSHDEKKKAYVDVMARLSKDIGQEIKVISYNSTATEYEGLLQIHEIGVVKGFIKQSEDGVKEVNLGDNEINLSGDSRIIFVLPKDSEIVEVEPTPSERKGNILVWNLQGKMKFPKVKYKN
;
A
#
# COMPACT_ATOMS: atom_id res chain seq x y z
N THR A 1 5.08 9.89 3.28
CA THR A 1 5.17 8.57 2.59
C THR A 1 4.22 8.56 1.43
N ILE A 2 4.65 8.01 0.29
CA ILE A 2 3.77 7.74 -0.85
C ILE A 2 3.34 6.28 -0.75
N MET A 3 2.05 6.03 -0.87
CA MET A 3 1.45 4.71 -0.98
C MET A 3 0.92 4.56 -2.39
N ASP A 4 1.44 3.60 -3.14
CA ASP A 4 1.05 3.29 -4.50
C ASP A 4 0.48 1.87 -4.52
N HIS A 5 -0.81 1.76 -4.84
CA HIS A 5 -1.56 0.52 -4.82
C HIS A 5 -2.21 0.27 -6.19
N VAL A 6 -1.95 -0.92 -6.75
CA VAL A 6 -2.54 -1.35 -8.02
C VAL A 6 -3.27 -2.67 -7.78
N ALA A 7 -4.58 -2.67 -8.04
CA ALA A 7 -5.42 -3.85 -7.99
C ALA A 7 -5.95 -4.17 -9.39
N ARG A 8 -5.97 -5.46 -9.76
CA ARG A 8 -6.50 -5.92 -11.04
C ARG A 8 -7.58 -6.97 -10.82
N PHE A 9 -8.69 -6.84 -11.54
CA PHE A 9 -9.85 -7.72 -11.43
C PHE A 9 -10.20 -8.32 -12.78
N ALA A 10 -10.30 -9.65 -12.81
CA ALA A 10 -10.83 -10.41 -13.93
C ALA A 10 -12.34 -10.61 -13.74
N PHE A 11 -13.11 -10.44 -14.80
CA PHE A 11 -14.55 -10.69 -14.79
C PHE A 11 -14.88 -11.84 -15.75
N LYS A 12 -15.81 -12.71 -15.34
CA LYS A 12 -16.28 -13.80 -16.20
C LYS A 12 -17.12 -13.30 -17.37
N LYS A 13 -17.83 -12.17 -17.19
CA LYS A 13 -18.67 -11.54 -18.20
C LYS A 13 -18.20 -10.12 -18.45
N TYR A 14 -18.17 -9.74 -19.73
CA TYR A 14 -17.76 -8.39 -20.14
C TYR A 14 -18.71 -7.30 -19.63
N GLU A 15 -20.00 -7.59 -19.52
CA GLU A 15 -21.00 -6.67 -18.98
C GLU A 15 -20.72 -6.30 -17.52
N ASP A 16 -20.29 -7.28 -16.70
CA ASP A 16 -19.92 -7.05 -15.29
C ASP A 16 -18.66 -6.18 -15.18
N PHE A 17 -17.69 -6.39 -16.09
CA PHE A 17 -16.51 -5.54 -16.21
C PHE A 17 -16.91 -4.09 -16.52
N ARG A 18 -17.73 -3.87 -17.56
CA ARG A 18 -18.18 -2.53 -17.96
C ARG A 18 -18.95 -1.84 -16.86
N LYS A 19 -19.92 -2.53 -16.27
CA LYS A 19 -20.72 -2.02 -15.16
C LYS A 19 -19.85 -1.60 -13.98
N THR A 20 -18.87 -2.41 -13.60
CA THR A 20 -17.96 -2.07 -12.49
C THR A 20 -17.07 -0.89 -12.82
N LEU A 21 -16.50 -0.84 -14.02
CA LEU A 21 -15.68 0.28 -14.48
C LEU A 21 -16.45 1.60 -14.46
N ASP A 22 -17.67 1.60 -15.00
CA ASP A 22 -18.52 2.78 -15.07
C ASP A 22 -18.97 3.23 -13.68
N ASN A 23 -19.38 2.28 -12.82
CA ASN A 23 -19.70 2.56 -11.42
C ASN A 23 -18.51 3.21 -10.69
N PHE A 24 -17.30 2.69 -10.89
CA PHE A 24 -16.11 3.28 -10.28
C PHE A 24 -15.85 4.70 -10.76
N ARG A 25 -16.06 4.97 -12.04
CA ARG A 25 -15.90 6.30 -12.65
C ARG A 25 -16.96 7.30 -12.18
N ASN A 26 -18.16 6.82 -11.86
CA ASN A 26 -19.27 7.65 -11.38
C ASN A 26 -19.08 8.15 -9.94
N TYR A 27 -18.29 7.46 -9.12
CA TYR A 27 -17.90 8.00 -7.81
C TYR A 27 -17.04 9.25 -7.97
N SER A 28 -17.44 10.31 -7.28
CA SER A 28 -16.69 11.55 -7.20
C SER A 28 -15.32 11.32 -6.55
N HIS A 29 -14.41 12.25 -6.82
CA HIS A 29 -13.10 12.25 -6.17
C HIS A 29 -13.23 12.30 -4.64
N ASP A 30 -14.16 13.12 -4.12
CA ASP A 30 -14.35 13.31 -2.69
C ASP A 30 -14.89 12.07 -1.98
N GLU A 31 -15.77 11.30 -2.62
CA GLU A 31 -16.24 10.03 -2.09
C GLU A 31 -15.11 9.00 -1.98
N LYS A 32 -14.29 8.87 -3.03
CA LYS A 32 -13.13 7.96 -3.02
C LYS A 32 -12.10 8.39 -1.97
N LYS A 33 -11.81 9.69 -1.92
CA LYS A 33 -10.90 10.26 -0.91
C LYS A 33 -11.43 10.04 0.50
N LYS A 34 -12.73 10.22 0.72
CA LYS A 34 -13.36 9.95 2.02
C LYS A 34 -13.20 8.50 2.43
N ALA A 35 -13.46 7.55 1.54
CA ALA A 35 -13.27 6.12 1.82
C ALA A 35 -11.80 5.82 2.18
N TYR A 36 -10.84 6.39 1.44
CA TYR A 36 -9.42 6.24 1.75
C TYR A 36 -9.03 6.85 3.11
N VAL A 37 -9.56 8.04 3.44
CA VAL A 37 -9.36 8.68 4.75
C VAL A 37 -9.92 7.82 5.87
N ASP A 38 -11.12 7.25 5.68
CA ASP A 38 -11.76 6.38 6.68
C ASP A 38 -10.93 5.10 6.92
N VAL A 39 -10.32 4.52 5.87
CA VAL A 39 -9.37 3.39 5.99
C VAL A 39 -8.12 3.80 6.77
N MET A 40 -7.51 4.93 6.42
CA MET A 40 -6.29 5.41 7.09
C MET A 40 -6.56 5.80 8.55
N ALA A 41 -7.75 6.30 8.88
CA ALA A 41 -8.15 6.61 10.25
C ALA A 41 -8.29 5.34 11.11
N ARG A 42 -8.83 4.25 10.55
CA ARG A 42 -8.87 2.94 11.23
C ARG A 42 -7.45 2.42 11.46
N LEU A 43 -6.62 2.45 10.43
CA LEU A 43 -5.22 2.02 10.54
C LEU A 43 -4.46 2.84 11.60
N SER A 44 -4.66 4.16 11.61
CA SER A 44 -4.07 5.08 12.59
C SER A 44 -4.43 4.69 14.03
N LYS A 45 -5.69 4.33 14.27
CA LYS A 45 -6.18 3.86 15.56
C LYS A 45 -5.55 2.51 15.95
N ASP A 46 -5.50 1.58 15.01
CA ASP A 46 -5.05 0.21 15.26
C ASP A 46 -3.55 0.15 15.61
N ILE A 47 -2.73 1.00 14.99
CA ILE A 47 -1.28 1.05 15.24
C ILE A 47 -0.87 2.08 16.30
N GLY A 48 -1.83 2.84 16.85
CA GLY A 48 -1.59 3.88 17.85
C GLY A 48 -0.70 5.03 17.36
N GLN A 49 -0.81 5.41 16.08
CA GLN A 49 0.01 6.45 15.46
C GLN A 49 -0.87 7.34 14.60
N GLU A 50 -0.72 8.66 14.74
CA GLU A 50 -1.48 9.62 13.94
C GLU A 50 -1.08 9.55 12.45
N ILE A 51 -2.01 9.13 11.60
CA ILE A 51 -1.84 9.15 10.14
C ILE A 51 -2.74 10.23 9.56
N LYS A 52 -2.15 11.16 8.81
CA LYS A 52 -2.88 12.21 8.10
C LYS A 52 -2.75 12.04 6.59
N VAL A 53 -3.89 11.97 5.89
CA VAL A 53 -3.93 11.99 4.42
C VAL A 53 -3.69 13.41 3.93
N ILE A 54 -2.66 13.58 3.10
CA ILE A 54 -2.28 14.86 2.47
C ILE A 54 -2.94 14.98 1.09
N SER A 55 -2.81 13.93 0.28
CA SER A 55 -3.47 13.83 -1.02
C SER A 55 -3.81 12.37 -1.32
N TYR A 56 -4.76 12.19 -2.21
CA TYR A 56 -5.18 10.88 -2.70
C TYR A 56 -5.67 11.06 -4.12
N ASN A 57 -5.32 10.13 -5.00
CA ASN A 57 -5.84 10.05 -6.35
C ASN A 57 -6.15 8.59 -6.68
N SER A 58 -7.20 8.35 -7.44
CA SER A 58 -7.63 7.01 -7.78
C SER A 58 -8.25 6.95 -9.15
N THR A 59 -7.78 6.01 -9.95
CA THR A 59 -8.16 5.83 -11.34
C THR A 59 -8.57 4.39 -11.61
N ALA A 60 -9.55 4.21 -12.50
CA ALA A 60 -9.93 2.90 -13.00
C ALA A 60 -9.80 2.88 -14.53
N THR A 61 -9.05 1.89 -15.01
CA THR A 61 -8.68 1.73 -16.41
C THR A 61 -8.83 0.28 -16.84
N GLU A 62 -8.95 0.06 -18.14
CA GLU A 62 -8.80 -1.27 -18.74
C GLU A 62 -7.31 -1.53 -18.97
N TYR A 63 -6.81 -2.67 -18.53
CA TYR A 63 -5.43 -3.10 -18.74
C TYR A 63 -5.41 -4.59 -19.09
N GLU A 64 -5.02 -4.94 -20.32
CA GLU A 64 -4.94 -6.32 -20.81
C GLU A 64 -6.25 -7.14 -20.59
N GLY A 65 -7.41 -6.51 -20.80
CA GLY A 65 -8.71 -7.13 -20.58
C GLY A 65 -9.14 -7.26 -19.11
N LEU A 66 -8.37 -6.69 -18.18
CA LEU A 66 -8.67 -6.61 -16.75
C LEU A 66 -9.08 -5.20 -16.36
N LEU A 67 -9.89 -5.08 -15.30
CA LEU A 67 -10.10 -3.80 -14.62
C LEU A 67 -8.91 -3.53 -13.72
N GLN A 68 -8.16 -2.46 -14.00
CA GLN A 68 -7.09 -1.98 -13.14
C GLN A 68 -7.55 -0.75 -12.37
N ILE A 69 -7.53 -0.86 -11.04
CA ILE A 69 -7.66 0.26 -10.12
C ILE A 69 -6.26 0.66 -9.66
N HIS A 70 -5.91 1.92 -9.85
CA HIS A 70 -4.62 2.48 -9.42
C HIS A 70 -4.88 3.65 -8.46
N GLU A 71 -4.40 3.49 -7.23
CA GLU A 71 -4.57 4.43 -6.13
C GLU A 71 -3.21 4.95 -5.67
N ILE A 72 -3.08 6.26 -5.56
CA ILE A 72 -1.88 6.92 -5.06
C ILE A 72 -2.27 7.84 -3.91
N GLY A 73 -1.77 7.55 -2.72
CA GLY A 73 -1.98 8.36 -1.52
C GLY A 73 -0.68 8.95 -0.99
N VAL A 74 -0.70 10.22 -0.59
CA VAL A 74 0.38 10.83 0.20
C VAL A 74 -0.10 10.95 1.63
N VAL A 75 0.61 10.30 2.55
CA VAL A 75 0.29 10.33 3.98
C VAL A 75 1.46 10.85 4.80
N LYS A 76 1.13 11.60 5.86
CA LYS A 76 2.05 12.04 6.91
C LYS A 76 1.84 11.17 8.14
N GLY A 77 2.92 10.94 8.89
CA GLY A 77 2.85 10.21 10.15
C GLY A 77 2.71 8.70 9.96
N PHE A 78 3.18 8.15 8.83
CA PHE A 78 3.26 6.69 8.64
C PHE A 78 4.60 6.10 9.09
N ILE A 79 5.68 6.87 8.96
CA ILE A 79 7.02 6.51 9.41
C ILE A 79 7.22 7.08 10.82
N LYS A 80 7.58 6.25 11.80
CA LYS A 80 8.09 6.72 13.10
C LYS A 80 9.58 7.04 12.96
N GLN A 81 10.03 8.10 13.61
CA GLN A 81 11.46 8.42 13.69
C GLN A 81 11.85 8.50 15.16
N SER A 82 12.85 7.74 15.57
CA SER A 82 13.46 7.82 16.89
C SER A 82 14.48 8.95 16.98
N GLU A 83 14.88 9.29 18.21
CA GLU A 83 15.85 10.36 18.49
C GLU A 83 17.24 10.09 17.87
N ASP A 84 17.62 8.81 17.74
CA ASP A 84 18.88 8.38 17.12
C ASP A 84 18.81 8.31 15.57
N GLY A 85 17.73 8.84 14.98
CA GLY A 85 17.54 8.97 13.54
C GLY A 85 17.04 7.71 12.82
N VAL A 86 16.74 6.62 13.54
CA VAL A 86 16.13 5.42 12.93
C VAL A 86 14.70 5.73 12.51
N LYS A 87 14.39 5.44 11.26
CA LYS A 87 13.05 5.48 10.68
C LYS A 87 12.46 4.08 10.69
N GLU A 88 11.24 3.94 11.18
CA GLU A 88 10.51 2.67 11.26
C GLU A 88 9.19 2.77 10.48
N VAL A 89 8.95 1.79 9.62
CA VAL A 89 7.64 1.48 9.07
C VAL A 89 7.18 0.18 9.69
N ASN A 90 6.03 0.19 10.34
CA ASN A 90 5.47 -0.96 11.04
C ASN A 90 3.96 -0.78 11.17
N LEU A 91 3.20 -1.84 10.89
CA LEU A 91 1.75 -1.88 11.10
C LEU A 91 1.35 -2.76 12.30
N GLY A 92 2.26 -3.01 13.23
CA GLY A 92 2.00 -3.87 14.39
C GLY A 92 1.73 -5.32 13.97
N ASP A 93 0.74 -5.94 14.60
CA ASP A 93 0.36 -7.33 14.33
C ASP A 93 -0.60 -7.50 13.15
N ASN A 94 -0.75 -6.48 12.30
CA ASN A 94 -1.58 -6.58 11.10
C ASN A 94 -1.05 -7.67 10.17
N GLU A 95 -1.91 -8.63 9.87
CA GLU A 95 -1.64 -9.68 8.90
C GLU A 95 -2.10 -9.25 7.51
N ILE A 96 -1.36 -9.69 6.52
CA ILE A 96 -1.68 -9.58 5.11
C ILE A 96 -1.72 -10.98 4.52
N ASN A 97 -2.59 -11.16 3.52
CA ASN A 97 -2.63 -12.39 2.75
C ASN A 97 -2.22 -12.08 1.31
N LEU A 98 -1.05 -12.57 0.91
CA LEU A 98 -0.57 -12.45 -0.47
C LEU A 98 -1.06 -13.67 -1.25
N SER A 99 -1.75 -13.43 -2.37
CA SER A 99 -2.28 -14.50 -3.24
C SER A 99 -2.04 -14.20 -4.71
N GLY A 100 -1.81 -15.23 -5.52
CA GLY A 100 -1.47 -15.09 -6.94
C GLY A 100 -0.24 -14.21 -7.14
N ASP A 101 -0.35 -13.20 -8.00
CA ASP A 101 0.76 -12.29 -8.32
C ASP A 101 0.88 -11.10 -7.35
N SER A 102 0.28 -11.20 -6.15
CA SER A 102 0.34 -10.14 -5.15
C SER A 102 1.77 -9.94 -4.65
N ARG A 103 2.20 -8.68 -4.56
CA ARG A 103 3.52 -8.33 -4.04
C ARG A 103 3.47 -7.05 -3.24
N ILE A 104 4.32 -6.97 -2.23
CA ILE A 104 4.60 -5.74 -1.49
C ILE A 104 6.00 -5.28 -1.87
N ILE A 105 6.12 -4.01 -2.21
CA ILE A 105 7.38 -3.40 -2.60
C ILE A 105 7.61 -2.19 -1.72
N PHE A 106 8.72 -2.20 -0.99
CA PHE A 106 9.21 -1.03 -0.27
C PHE A 106 10.37 -0.43 -1.07
N VAL A 107 10.26 0.85 -1.39
CA VAL A 107 11.33 1.63 -2.02
C VAL A 107 11.81 2.66 -1.01
N LEU A 108 12.92 2.37 -0.35
CA LEU A 108 13.54 3.29 0.61
C LEU A 108 14.34 4.38 -0.12
N PRO A 109 14.72 5.49 0.54
CA PRO A 109 15.73 6.40 -0.01
C PRO A 109 17.01 5.66 -0.45
N LYS A 110 17.69 6.16 -1.48
CA LYS A 110 18.83 5.45 -2.11
C LYS A 110 20.03 5.30 -1.17
N ASP A 111 20.20 6.26 -0.28
CA ASP A 111 21.22 6.38 0.75
C ASP A 111 20.85 5.64 2.05
N SER A 112 19.71 4.96 2.08
CA SER A 112 19.26 4.32 3.31
C SER A 112 20.09 3.10 3.69
N GLU A 113 20.61 3.10 4.92
CA GLU A 113 21.16 1.93 5.58
C GLU A 113 20.03 1.17 6.28
N ILE A 114 19.80 -0.07 5.85
CA ILE A 114 18.75 -0.92 6.43
C ILE A 114 19.27 -1.54 7.73
N VAL A 115 18.59 -1.23 8.84
CA VAL A 115 18.93 -1.69 10.19
C VAL A 115 18.21 -3.00 10.53
N GLU A 116 16.92 -3.11 10.22
CA GLU A 116 16.09 -4.26 10.58
C GLU A 116 15.01 -4.48 9.51
N VAL A 117 14.76 -5.72 9.12
CA VAL A 117 13.66 -6.09 8.21
C VAL A 117 13.05 -7.42 8.64
N GLU A 118 11.77 -7.41 8.96
CA GLU A 118 11.02 -8.61 9.34
C GLU A 118 9.59 -8.58 8.78
N PRO A 119 9.09 -9.68 8.17
CA PRO A 119 9.84 -10.88 7.84
C PRO A 119 10.84 -10.64 6.71
N THR A 120 11.76 -11.57 6.49
CA THR A 120 12.76 -11.48 5.42
C THR A 120 12.09 -11.30 4.05
N PRO A 121 12.53 -10.33 3.24
CA PRO A 121 11.98 -10.12 1.91
C PRO A 121 12.32 -11.29 0.98
N SER A 122 11.42 -11.61 0.07
CA SER A 122 11.66 -12.57 -1.01
C SER A 122 12.81 -12.14 -1.92
N GLU A 123 12.89 -10.84 -2.20
CA GLU A 123 13.96 -10.25 -2.99
C GLU A 123 14.43 -8.92 -2.37
N ARG A 124 15.73 -8.67 -2.43
CA ARG A 124 16.34 -7.39 -2.05
C ARG A 124 17.31 -6.93 -3.13
N LYS A 125 17.11 -5.70 -3.61
CA LYS A 125 18.00 -5.03 -4.58
C LYS A 125 18.33 -3.64 -4.05
N GLY A 126 19.43 -3.53 -3.30
CA GLY A 126 19.82 -2.29 -2.64
C GLY A 126 18.77 -1.81 -1.63
N ASN A 127 18.17 -0.65 -1.91
CA ASN A 127 17.11 0.02 -1.14
C ASN A 127 15.68 -0.43 -1.48
N ILE A 128 15.54 -1.44 -2.36
CA ILE A 128 14.25 -2.01 -2.75
C ILE A 128 14.07 -3.39 -2.09
N LEU A 129 12.96 -3.55 -1.37
CA LEU A 129 12.57 -4.79 -0.68
C LEU A 129 11.25 -5.30 -1.27
N VAL A 130 11.18 -6.60 -1.58
CA VAL A 130 10.02 -7.21 -2.20
C VAL A 130 9.58 -8.44 -1.42
N TRP A 131 8.29 -8.54 -1.13
CA TRP A 131 7.64 -9.74 -0.59
C TRP A 131 6.60 -10.24 -1.60
N ASN A 132 6.68 -11.52 -1.95
CA ASN A 132 5.77 -12.21 -2.86
C ASN A 132 5.43 -13.64 -2.39
N LEU A 133 5.78 -13.99 -1.15
CA LEU A 133 5.46 -15.28 -0.55
C LEU A 133 3.95 -15.43 -0.39
N GLN A 134 3.41 -16.53 -0.90
CA GLN A 134 1.98 -16.80 -0.86
C GLN A 134 1.52 -17.16 0.56
N GLY A 135 0.32 -16.72 0.91
CA GLY A 135 -0.32 -17.00 2.19
C GLY A 135 -0.29 -15.83 3.17
N LYS A 136 -0.64 -16.14 4.41
CA LYS A 136 -0.68 -15.16 5.49
C LYS A 136 0.72 -14.86 6.00
N MET A 137 1.04 -13.58 6.15
CA MET A 137 2.25 -13.10 6.81
C MET A 137 1.96 -11.82 7.58
N LYS A 138 2.80 -11.51 8.56
CA LYS A 138 2.76 -10.18 9.19
C LYS A 138 3.16 -9.12 8.16
N PHE A 139 2.55 -7.94 8.26
CA PHE A 139 2.97 -6.80 7.47
C PHE A 139 4.45 -6.47 7.75
N PRO A 140 5.28 -6.19 6.72
CA PRO A 140 6.70 -5.95 6.95
C PRO A 140 6.98 -4.78 7.88
N LYS A 141 7.80 -5.06 8.90
CA LYS A 141 8.49 -4.08 9.72
C LYS A 141 9.85 -3.80 9.09
N VAL A 142 10.10 -2.53 8.81
CA VAL A 142 11.36 -2.07 8.20
C VAL A 142 11.91 -0.90 9.00
N LYS A 143 13.14 -1.05 9.49
CA LYS A 143 13.91 0.04 10.11
C LYS A 143 15.11 0.40 9.25
N TYR A 144 15.34 1.70 9.08
CA TYR A 144 16.43 2.21 8.27
C TYR A 144 16.92 3.57 8.76
N LYS A 145 18.18 3.91 8.45
CA LYS A 145 18.81 5.21 8.66
C LYS A 145 19.14 5.85 7.32
N ASN A 146 19.33 7.17 7.32
CA ASN A 146 19.96 7.90 6.21
C ASN A 146 21.15 8.68 6.77
#